data_AF-A0A964C092-F1
#
_entry.id   AF-A0A964C092-F1
#
_cell.length_a   1.000
_cell.length_b   1.000
_cell.length_c   1.000
_cell.angle_alpha   90.00
_cell.angle_beta   90.00
_cell.angle_gamma   90.00
#
_symmetry.space_group_name_H-M   'P 1'
#
loop_
_entity.id
_entity.type
_entity.pdbx_description
1 polymer ?
#
loop_
_entity_poly.entity_id
_entity_poly.type
_entity_poly.pdbx_seq_one_letter_code
_entity_poly.pdbx_strand_id
1 'polypeptide(L)'
;MSLPQLKPADDKEVKVYAPFYQEPRRKFLPHAIGLYKLKSLEGARKIDGGEDVPFVASWNISSLPMDLTRCRVLFDGNAELSYEVTLQSSEFVSCLIEVLLTFQRTRTVDFSKTFYRKLMRMDE
;
A
#
# COMPACT_ATOMS: atom_id res chain seq x y z
N MET A 1 0.48 10.11 10.59
CA MET A 1 1.56 10.54 9.67
C MET A 1 0.93 10.90 8.33
N SER A 2 1.30 12.02 7.71
CA SER A 2 0.73 12.43 6.42
C SER A 2 1.68 12.10 5.26
N LEU A 3 1.16 11.54 4.17
CA LEU A 3 1.94 11.23 2.95
C LEU A 3 2.81 12.39 2.41
N PRO A 4 2.46 13.68 2.58
CA PRO A 4 3.30 14.80 2.12
C PRO A 4 4.69 14.88 2.78
N GLN A 5 4.90 14.29 3.96
CA GLN A 5 6.19 14.33 4.67
C GLN A 5 7.02 13.05 4.50
N LEU A 6 6.64 12.21 3.55
CA LEU A 6 7.26 10.92 3.35
C LEU A 6 8.69 11.08 2.81
N LYS A 7 9.67 10.61 3.59
CA LYS A 7 11.06 10.57 3.14
C LYS A 7 11.25 9.44 2.12
N PRO A 8 11.96 9.69 1.00
CA PRO A 8 12.33 8.62 0.08
C PRO A 8 13.25 7.61 0.76
N ALA A 9 13.18 6.36 0.33
CA ALA A 9 14.09 5.29 0.73
C ALA A 9 15.52 5.51 0.19
N ASP A 10 16.47 4.77 0.75
CA ASP A 10 17.87 4.80 0.29
C ASP A 10 18.01 4.17 -1.10
N ASP A 11 18.97 4.67 -1.89
CA ASP A 11 19.24 4.19 -3.25
C ASP A 11 19.55 2.69 -3.31
N LYS A 12 20.16 2.10 -2.28
CA LYS A 12 20.42 0.66 -2.23
C LYS A 12 19.12 -0.13 -2.19
N GLU A 13 18.14 0.32 -1.41
CA GLU A 13 16.83 -0.32 -1.30
C GLU A 13 16.06 -0.20 -2.63
N VAL A 14 16.13 0.97 -3.26
CA VAL A 14 15.54 1.21 -4.58
C VAL A 14 16.13 0.28 -5.63
N LYS A 15 17.46 0.11 -5.65
CA LYS A 15 18.15 -0.80 -6.58
C LYS A 15 17.77 -2.26 -6.41
N VAL A 16 17.49 -2.70 -5.18
CA VAL A 16 17.02 -4.07 -4.89
C VAL A 16 15.63 -4.32 -5.49
N TYR A 17 14.72 -3.34 -5.41
CA TYR A 17 13.36 -3.47 -5.96
C TYR A 17 13.30 -3.21 -7.47
N ALA A 18 14.18 -2.39 -8.04
CA ALA A 18 14.11 -1.93 -9.44
C ALA A 18 13.89 -3.02 -10.52
N PRO A 19 14.48 -4.23 -10.42
CA PRO A 19 14.25 -5.29 -11.41
C PRO A 19 12.79 -5.75 -11.53
N PHE A 20 11.97 -5.56 -10.50
CA PHE A 20 10.57 -6.00 -10.44
C PHE A 20 9.58 -5.01 -11.06
N TYR A 21 10.06 -3.85 -11.53
CA TYR A 21 9.21 -2.77 -12.04
C TYR A 21 9.70 -2.29 -13.41
N GLN A 22 8.76 -1.91 -14.26
CA GLN A 22 9.04 -1.23 -15.52
C GLN A 22 9.30 0.28 -15.30
N GLU A 23 10.02 0.90 -16.24
CA GLU A 23 10.49 2.29 -16.20
C GLU A 23 9.47 3.36 -15.73
N PRO A 24 8.18 3.37 -16.16
CA PRO A 24 7.26 4.40 -15.67
C PRO A 24 6.94 4.28 -14.17
N ARG A 25 7.06 3.08 -13.59
CA ARG A 25 6.82 2.83 -12.15
C ARG A 25 8.07 3.00 -11.30
N ARG A 26 9.28 2.82 -11.86
CA ARG A 26 10.55 2.92 -11.13
C ARG A 26 10.74 4.27 -10.43
N LYS A 27 10.31 5.37 -11.05
CA LYS A 27 10.40 6.72 -10.46
C LYS A 27 9.64 6.91 -9.14
N PHE A 28 8.66 6.04 -8.86
CA PHE A 28 7.89 6.10 -7.61
C PHE A 28 8.45 5.19 -6.51
N LEU A 29 9.39 4.30 -6.84
CA LEU A 29 9.97 3.34 -5.88
C LEU A 29 10.56 3.99 -4.63
N PRO A 30 11.32 5.09 -4.70
CA PRO A 30 11.89 5.67 -3.48
C PRO A 30 10.81 6.03 -2.46
N HIS A 31 9.70 6.62 -2.91
CA HIS A 31 8.60 6.99 -2.03
C HIS A 31 7.76 5.78 -1.63
N ALA A 32 7.50 4.83 -2.53
CA ALA A 32 6.73 3.64 -2.18
C ALA A 32 7.45 2.76 -1.15
N ILE A 33 8.77 2.61 -1.25
CA ILE A 33 9.59 1.92 -0.25
C ILE A 33 9.64 2.76 1.04
N GLY A 34 9.75 4.08 0.95
CA GLY A 34 9.62 4.97 2.11
C GLY A 34 8.30 4.73 2.88
N LEU A 35 7.18 4.62 2.14
CA LEU A 35 5.86 4.32 2.72
C LEU A 35 5.85 2.92 3.33
N TYR A 36 6.38 1.93 2.61
CA TYR A 36 6.48 0.55 3.08
C TYR A 36 7.21 0.46 4.43
N LYS A 37 8.25 1.28 4.64
CA LYS A 37 9.03 1.31 5.89
C LYS A 37 8.27 1.93 7.07
N LEU A 38 7.17 2.64 6.84
CA LEU A 38 6.31 3.14 7.92
C LEU A 38 5.50 2.04 8.60
N LYS A 39 5.36 0.86 7.98
CA LYS A 39 4.60 -0.32 8.49
C LYS A 39 3.10 -0.13 8.64
N SER A 40 2.60 1.10 8.54
CA SER A 40 1.18 1.39 8.60
C SER A 40 0.79 2.56 7.71
N LEU A 41 -0.49 2.59 7.36
CA LEU A 41 -1.14 3.66 6.63
C LEU A 41 -2.58 3.79 7.12
N GLU A 42 -2.98 5.01 7.41
CA GLU A 42 -4.37 5.36 7.69
C GLU A 42 -4.97 6.03 6.46
N GLY A 43 -6.24 5.72 6.17
CA GLY A 43 -6.95 6.25 5.02
C GLY A 43 -8.44 6.11 5.18
N ALA A 44 -9.17 6.37 4.09
CA ALA A 44 -10.61 6.20 4.06
C ALA A 44 -11.04 5.66 2.70
N ARG A 45 -11.85 4.61 2.73
CA ARG A 45 -12.44 4.00 1.55
C ARG A 45 -13.69 4.76 1.17
N LYS A 46 -13.69 5.36 -0.03
CA LYS A 46 -14.89 6.00 -0.58
C LYS A 46 -15.96 4.98 -0.91
N ILE A 47 -17.18 5.25 -0.46
CA ILE A 47 -18.39 4.49 -0.77
C ILE A 47 -19.30 5.36 -1.65
N ASP A 48 -19.71 4.83 -2.79
CA ASP A 48 -20.59 5.55 -3.71
C ASP A 48 -21.97 5.77 -3.03
N GLY A 49 -22.36 7.03 -2.87
CA GLY A 49 -23.63 7.40 -2.23
C GLY A 49 -23.69 7.23 -0.71
N GLY A 50 -22.56 6.97 -0.05
CA GLY A 50 -22.45 6.80 1.39
C GLY A 50 -21.32 7.62 2.01
N GLU A 51 -21.09 7.42 3.31
CA GLU A 51 -19.95 8.00 4.02
C GLU A 51 -18.66 7.22 3.72
N ASP A 52 -17.54 7.93 3.72
CA ASP A 52 -16.22 7.31 3.58
C ASP A 52 -15.93 6.43 4.82
N VAL A 53 -15.50 5.19 4.61
CA VAL A 53 -15.19 4.25 5.70
C VAL A 53 -13.72 4.37 6.08
N PRO A 54 -13.36 4.83 7.28
CA PRO A 54 -11.97 4.94 7.70
C PRO A 54 -11.33 3.56 7.83
N PHE A 55 -10.03 3.47 7.54
CA PHE A 55 -9.28 2.24 7.73
C PHE A 55 -7.88 2.49 8.29
N VAL A 56 -7.36 1.47 8.97
CA VAL A 56 -5.95 1.36 9.35
C VAL A 56 -5.37 0.12 8.69
N ALA A 57 -4.39 0.30 7.81
CA ALA A 57 -3.61 -0.78 7.23
C ALA A 57 -2.27 -0.91 7.96
N SER A 58 -1.84 -2.13 8.22
CA SER A 58 -0.55 -2.43 8.85
C SER A 58 0.07 -3.69 8.26
N TRP A 59 1.40 -3.77 8.23
CA TRP A 59 2.11 -4.88 7.60
C TRP A 59 3.49 -5.15 8.20
N ASN A 60 4.01 -6.35 7.96
CA ASN A 60 5.42 -6.66 8.23
C ASN A 60 6.32 -6.14 7.09
N ILE A 61 7.58 -5.86 7.42
CA ILE A 61 8.61 -5.52 6.41
C ILE A 61 9.42 -6.78 6.11
N SER A 62 9.79 -6.93 4.84
CA SER A 62 10.91 -7.76 4.40
C SER A 62 11.97 -6.92 3.68
N SER A 63 13.22 -7.38 3.75
CA SER A 63 14.38 -6.86 3.01
C SER A 63 14.44 -7.31 1.55
N LEU A 64 13.73 -8.38 1.15
CA LEU A 64 13.80 -8.94 -0.21
C LEU A 64 12.48 -8.78 -0.96
N PRO A 65 12.49 -8.39 -2.25
CA PRO A 65 11.24 -8.17 -3.01
C PRO A 65 10.41 -9.44 -3.27
N MET A 66 11.01 -10.62 -3.13
CA MET A 66 10.35 -11.92 -3.32
C MET A 66 9.76 -12.50 -2.03
N ASP A 67 10.09 -11.91 -0.88
CA ASP A 67 9.56 -12.38 0.39
C ASP A 67 8.08 -12.00 0.55
N LEU A 68 7.43 -12.59 1.54
CA LEU A 68 6.02 -12.37 1.80
C LEU A 68 5.80 -11.18 2.75
N THR A 69 4.92 -10.28 2.31
CA THR A 69 4.33 -9.21 3.10
C THR A 69 2.88 -9.55 3.40
N ARG A 70 2.57 -9.66 4.68
CA ARG A 70 1.23 -9.78 5.22
C ARG A 70 0.73 -8.38 5.59
N CYS A 71 -0.31 -7.93 4.91
CA CYS A 71 -1.00 -6.68 5.20
C CYS A 71 -2.36 -6.99 5.82
N ARG A 72 -2.63 -6.37 6.96
CA ARG A 72 -3.93 -6.36 7.63
C ARG A 72 -4.57 -5.00 7.47
N VAL A 73 -5.86 -4.98 7.13
CA VAL A 73 -6.67 -3.76 7.07
C VAL A 73 -7.81 -3.88 8.07
N LEU A 74 -7.92 -2.91 8.97
CA LEU A 74 -9.01 -2.76 9.93
C LEU A 74 -9.89 -1.60 9.48
N PHE A 75 -11.17 -1.87 9.19
CA PHE A 75 -12.13 -0.83 8.86
C PHE A 75 -12.91 -0.39 10.09
N ASP A 76 -13.15 0.92 10.18
CA ASP A 76 -14.03 1.55 11.19
C ASP A 76 -13.65 1.23 12.66
N GLY A 77 -12.40 0.86 12.91
CA GLY A 77 -11.95 0.38 14.22
C GLY A 77 -12.63 -0.91 14.68
N ASN A 78 -13.43 -1.56 13.83
CA ASN A 78 -14.21 -2.74 14.17
C ASN A 78 -13.39 -4.01 13.87
N ALA A 79 -13.06 -4.76 14.93
CA ALA A 79 -12.28 -5.99 14.83
C ALA A 79 -12.93 -7.08 13.95
N GLU A 80 -14.25 -7.08 13.79
CA GLU A 80 -14.97 -7.98 12.88
C GLU A 80 -14.77 -7.60 11.40
N LEU A 81 -14.42 -6.34 11.12
CA LEU A 81 -14.10 -5.83 9.80
C LEU A 81 -12.56 -5.77 9.60
N SER A 82 -11.88 -6.83 10.04
CA SER A 82 -10.44 -6.99 9.86
C SER A 82 -10.13 -8.05 8.81
N TYR A 83 -9.44 -7.63 7.75
CA TYR A 83 -9.08 -8.48 6.63
C TYR A 83 -7.55 -8.56 6.50
N GLU A 84 -7.06 -9.68 5.97
CA GLU A 84 -5.63 -9.92 5.82
C GLU A 84 -5.32 -10.50 4.45
N VAL A 85 -4.28 -9.98 3.80
CA VAL A 85 -3.76 -10.46 2.53
C VAL A 85 -2.25 -10.66 2.63
N THR A 86 -1.75 -11.76 2.07
CA THR A 86 -0.31 -12.02 1.95
C THR A 86 0.10 -11.94 0.49
N LEU A 87 1.02 -11.04 0.16
CA LEU A 87 1.53 -10.79 -1.19
C LEU A 87 3.06 -10.85 -1.19
N GLN A 88 3.70 -10.99 -2.36
CA GLN A 88 5.14 -10.73 -2.44
C GLN A 88 5.43 -9.26 -2.12
N SER A 89 6.56 -8.95 -1.49
CA SER A 89 6.90 -7.56 -1.11
C SER A 89 6.98 -6.63 -2.32
N SER A 90 7.47 -7.09 -3.47
CA SER A 90 7.43 -6.33 -4.73
C SER A 90 6.00 -6.03 -5.19
N GLU A 91 5.10 -6.98 -5.05
CA GLU A 91 3.69 -6.80 -5.36
C GLU A 91 3.04 -5.80 -4.39
N PHE A 92 3.29 -5.94 -3.09
CA PHE A 92 2.73 -5.02 -2.09
C PHE A 92 3.27 -3.59 -2.25
N VAL A 93 4.57 -3.42 -2.54
CA VAL A 93 5.15 -2.10 -2.87
C VAL A 93 4.51 -1.54 -4.16
N SER A 94 4.11 -2.38 -5.11
CA SER A 94 3.31 -1.91 -6.26
C SER A 94 1.94 -1.37 -5.84
N CYS A 95 1.28 -2.00 -4.86
CA CYS A 95 0.03 -1.47 -4.29
C CYS A 95 0.25 -0.09 -3.63
N LEU A 96 1.38 0.09 -2.94
CA LEU A 96 1.74 1.38 -2.34
C LEU A 96 2.05 2.47 -3.38
N ILE A 97 2.61 2.11 -4.55
CA ILE A 97 2.74 3.05 -5.69
C ILE A 97 1.35 3.56 -6.11
N GLU A 98 0.35 2.68 -6.21
CA GLU A 98 -1.02 3.07 -6.60
C GLU A 98 -1.69 3.97 -5.55
N VAL A 99 -1.41 3.76 -4.25
CA VAL A 99 -1.84 4.67 -3.18
C VAL A 99 -1.24 6.07 -3.39
N LEU A 100 0.08 6.16 -3.65
CA LEU A 100 0.76 7.45 -3.87
C LEU A 100 0.22 8.17 -5.12
N LEU A 101 -0.02 7.44 -6.20
CA LEU A 101 -0.61 7.97 -7.43
C LEU A 101 -2.03 8.48 -7.21
N THR A 102 -2.84 7.72 -6.46
CA THR A 102 -4.19 8.12 -6.08
C THR A 102 -4.15 9.40 -5.26
N PHE A 103 -3.31 9.45 -4.23
CA PHE A 103 -3.15 10.63 -3.39
C PHE A 103 -2.69 11.87 -4.19
N GLN A 104 -1.78 11.71 -5.16
CA GLN A 104 -1.39 12.80 -6.04
C GLN A 104 -2.56 13.39 -6.84
N ARG A 105 -3.48 12.55 -7.32
CA ARG A 105 -4.62 12.95 -8.14
C ARG A 105 -5.79 13.50 -7.32
N THR A 106 -6.14 12.84 -6.23
CA THR A 106 -7.41 13.05 -5.51
C THR A 106 -7.23 13.62 -4.11
N ARG A 107 -6.00 13.66 -3.59
CA ARG A 107 -5.68 13.99 -2.19
C ARG A 107 -6.32 13.06 -1.16
N THR A 108 -6.74 11.88 -1.59
CA THR A 108 -7.30 10.84 -0.71
C THR A 108 -6.31 9.69 -0.56
N VAL A 109 -6.23 9.14 0.64
CA VAL A 109 -5.42 7.96 0.93
C VAL A 109 -6.33 6.75 0.88
N ASP A 110 -6.22 5.97 -0.20
CA ASP A 110 -7.03 4.78 -0.41
C ASP A 110 -6.26 3.77 -1.26
N PHE A 111 -6.53 2.48 -1.05
CA PHE A 111 -6.04 1.43 -1.92
C PHE A 111 -6.85 1.32 -3.21
N SER A 112 -6.24 0.72 -4.23
CA SER A 112 -6.92 0.50 -5.51
C SER A 112 -8.03 -0.55 -5.39
N LYS A 113 -9.00 -0.53 -6.32
CA LYS A 113 -10.01 -1.59 -6.43
C LYS A 113 -9.36 -2.98 -6.56
N THR A 114 -8.25 -3.09 -7.29
CA THR A 114 -7.49 -4.34 -7.45
C THR A 114 -6.95 -4.85 -6.12
N PHE A 115 -6.42 -3.99 -5.25
CA PHE A 115 -5.98 -4.40 -3.92
C PHE A 115 -7.15 -4.91 -3.08
N TYR A 116 -8.29 -4.21 -3.09
CA TYR A 116 -9.46 -4.64 -2.33
C TYR A 116 -10.03 -5.99 -2.81
N ARG A 117 -10.01 -6.28 -4.11
CA ARG A 117 -10.38 -7.60 -4.62
C ARG A 117 -9.50 -8.70 -4.05
N LYS A 118 -8.18 -8.49 -3.97
CA LYS A 118 -7.24 -9.43 -3.34
C LYS A 118 -7.47 -9.56 -1.84
N LEU A 119 -7.67 -8.44 -1.14
CA LEU A 119 -7.97 -8.41 0.29
C LEU A 119 -9.23 -9.22 0.63
N MET A 120 -10.24 -9.12 -0.22
CA MET A 120 -11.53 -9.80 -0.07
C MET A 120 -11.57 -11.18 -0.75
N ARG A 121 -10.44 -11.68 -1.26
CA ARG A 121 -10.32 -12.97 -1.96
C ARG A 121 -11.33 -13.15 -3.11
N MET A 122 -11.57 -12.08 -3.87
CA MET A 122 -12.49 -12.07 -5.01
C MET A 122 -11.83 -12.47 -6.33
N ASP A 123 -10.51 -12.68 -6.33
CA ASP A 123 -9.72 -13.10 -7.49
C ASP A 123 -9.25 -14.57 -7.38
N GLU A 124 -9.63 -15.26 -6.31
CA GLU A 124 -9.55 -16.72 -6.14
C GLU A 124 -10.83 -17.38 -6.70
#